data_AF-A0A101HJM7-F1
#
_entry.id   AF-A0A101HJM7-F1
#
_cell.length_a   1.000
_cell.length_b   1.000
_cell.length_c   1.000
_cell.angle_alpha   90.00
_cell.angle_beta   90.00
_cell.angle_gamma   90.00
#
_symmetry.space_group_name_H-M   'P 1'
#
loop_
_entity.id
_entity.type
_entity.pdbx_description
1 polymer ?
#
loop_
_entity_poly.entity_id
_entity_poly.type
_entity_poly.pdbx_seq_one_letter_code
_entity_poly.pdbx_strand_id
1 'polypeptide(L)'
;MKRSVRKHEERKKTQGDNPRFLPLLIATLLLISLILLFNHNSRLSEGYMLHVYPLLASFLSSISGIFPFSLYDLFLTATILWLIGMTTRLIFQKRGWKRYLYSVGRFVLIVIAWFYLGWGIAYFRGDFYDRSGVEKAPFDREE
;
A
#
# COMPACT_ATOMS: atom_id res chain seq x y z
N MET A 1 -0.92 -41.50 33.67
CA MET A 1 -1.09 -41.35 32.20
C MET A 1 -1.91 -40.13 31.73
N LYS A 2 -2.80 -39.52 32.55
CA LYS A 2 -3.64 -38.36 32.13
C LYS A 2 -2.95 -36.99 32.12
N ARG A 3 -1.80 -36.81 32.81
CA ARG A 3 -1.08 -35.53 32.89
C ARG A 3 -0.30 -35.18 31.61
N SER A 4 0.21 -36.16 30.86
CA SER A 4 0.96 -35.93 29.62
C SER A 4 0.04 -35.49 28.47
N VAL A 5 -1.16 -36.06 28.39
CA VAL A 5 -2.17 -35.70 27.38
C VAL A 5 -2.67 -34.27 27.59
N ARG A 6 -2.94 -33.88 28.83
CA ARG A 6 -3.37 -32.51 29.18
C ARG A 6 -2.31 -31.45 28.80
N LYS A 7 -1.03 -31.78 28.98
CA LYS A 7 0.09 -30.91 28.59
C LYS A 7 0.23 -30.76 27.07
N HIS A 8 -0.15 -31.76 26.29
CA HIS A 8 -0.18 -31.70 24.83
C HIS A 8 -1.37 -30.89 24.29
N GLU A 9 -2.53 -30.95 24.96
CA GLU A 9 -3.68 -30.10 24.62
C GLU A 9 -3.46 -28.64 25.00
N GLU A 10 -2.82 -28.36 26.13
CA GLU A 10 -2.46 -26.99 26.54
C GLU A 10 -1.40 -26.38 25.60
N ARG A 11 -0.38 -27.14 25.19
CA ARG A 11 0.59 -26.67 24.17
C ARG A 11 -0.05 -26.39 22.82
N LYS A 12 -1.08 -27.15 22.42
CA LYS A 12 -1.83 -26.86 21.18
C LYS A 12 -2.71 -25.62 21.31
N LYS A 13 -3.25 -25.32 22.51
CA LYS A 13 -4.02 -24.09 22.77
C LYS A 13 -3.15 -22.83 22.82
N THR A 14 -1.89 -22.93 23.26
CA THR A 14 -0.92 -21.82 23.21
C THR A 14 -0.17 -21.73 21.88
N GLN A 15 -0.45 -22.59 20.90
CA GLN A 15 -0.03 -22.39 19.51
C GLN A 15 -1.03 -21.45 18.79
N GLY A 16 -1.51 -20.45 19.52
CA GLY A 16 -2.35 -19.37 19.02
C GLY A 16 -1.45 -18.33 18.35
N ASP A 17 -1.67 -18.20 17.04
CA ASP A 17 -1.33 -17.05 16.21
C ASP A 17 0.15 -16.70 16.01
N ASN A 18 0.65 -17.33 14.94
CA ASN A 18 1.78 -16.93 14.10
C ASN A 18 2.25 -15.46 14.33
N PRO A 19 3.49 -15.24 14.83
CA PRO A 19 4.12 -13.91 14.90
C PRO A 19 4.39 -13.28 13.52
N ARG A 20 3.99 -13.96 12.44
CA ARG A 20 4.12 -13.48 11.07
C ARG A 20 2.98 -12.54 10.67
N PHE A 21 1.76 -12.67 11.22
CA PHE A 21 0.64 -11.79 10.86
C PHE A 21 0.67 -10.44 11.58
N LEU A 22 1.21 -10.42 12.81
CA LEU A 22 1.35 -9.22 13.62
C LEU A 22 2.05 -8.05 12.90
N PRO A 23 3.23 -8.20 12.27
CA PRO A 23 3.87 -7.08 11.57
C PRO A 23 3.04 -6.57 10.39
N LEU A 24 2.26 -7.43 9.74
CA LEU A 24 1.41 -7.04 8.63
C LEU A 24 0.21 -6.23 9.12
N LEU A 25 -0.40 -6.63 10.25
CA LEU A 25 -1.44 -5.85 10.91
C LEU A 25 -0.92 -4.51 11.43
N ILE A 26 0.26 -4.49 12.07
CA ILE A 26 0.89 -3.24 12.52
C ILE A 26 1.17 -2.33 11.33
N ALA A 27 1.73 -2.84 10.24
CA ALA A 27 1.98 -2.06 9.02
C ALA A 27 0.67 -1.52 8.42
N THR A 28 -0.40 -2.31 8.42
CA THR A 28 -1.73 -1.89 7.97
C THR A 28 -2.26 -0.73 8.83
N LEU A 29 -2.23 -0.89 10.15
CA LEU A 29 -2.69 0.13 11.09
C LEU A 29 -1.85 1.41 10.99
N LEU A 30 -0.52 1.27 10.85
CA LEU A 30 0.37 2.41 10.66
C LEU A 30 0.05 3.15 9.35
N LEU A 31 -0.19 2.41 8.26
CA LEU A 31 -0.57 2.99 6.98
C LEU A 31 -1.92 3.74 7.08
N ILE A 32 -2.93 3.12 7.70
CA ILE A 32 -4.23 3.77 7.92
C ILE A 32 -4.07 5.02 8.79
N SER A 33 -3.30 4.92 9.88
CA SER A 33 -3.03 6.06 10.76
C SER A 33 -2.34 7.20 10.01
N LEU A 34 -1.41 6.89 9.11
CA LEU A 34 -0.73 7.87 8.27
C LEU A 34 -1.73 8.57 7.34
N ILE A 35 -2.59 7.81 6.66
CA ILE A 35 -3.64 8.36 5.78
C ILE A 35 -4.57 9.28 6.55
N LEU A 36 -5.03 8.88 7.73
CA LEU A 36 -5.90 9.69 8.57
C LEU A 36 -5.20 10.97 9.07
N LEU A 37 -3.91 10.89 9.40
CA LEU A 37 -3.11 12.05 9.81
C LEU A 37 -3.01 13.08 8.69
N PHE A 38 -2.71 12.65 7.47
CA PHE A 38 -2.66 13.53 6.30
C PHE A 38 -4.04 14.10 5.95
N ASN A 39 -5.10 13.29 6.06
CA ASN A 39 -6.47 13.73 5.84
C ASN A 39 -6.91 14.81 6.85
N HIS A 40 -6.54 14.66 8.12
CA HIS A 40 -6.91 15.62 9.16
C HIS A 40 -6.09 16.91 9.12
N ASN A 41 -4.84 16.86 8.64
CA ASN A 41 -3.93 17.99 8.67
C ASN A 41 -3.39 18.32 7.28
N SER A 42 -4.13 19.13 6.55
CA SER A 42 -3.83 19.56 5.19
C SER A 42 -2.43 20.18 5.09
N ARG A 43 -1.95 20.90 6.12
CA ARG A 43 -0.61 21.52 6.16
C ARG A 43 0.53 20.51 6.05
N LEU A 44 0.37 19.32 6.62
CA LEU A 44 1.37 18.25 6.53
C LEU A 44 1.49 17.72 5.09
N SER A 45 0.37 17.62 4.37
CA SER A 45 0.37 17.23 2.97
C SER A 45 1.10 18.25 2.09
N GLU A 46 1.03 19.54 2.43
CA GLU A 46 1.73 20.60 1.69
C GLU A 46 3.24 20.51 1.90
N GLY A 47 3.69 20.35 3.15
CA GLY A 47 5.10 20.15 3.45
C GLY A 47 5.67 18.90 2.76
N TYR A 48 4.89 17.81 2.73
CA TYR A 48 5.25 16.60 1.99
C TYR A 48 5.41 16.87 0.49
N MET A 49 4.47 17.58 -0.12
CA MET A 49 4.49 17.92 -1.55
C MET A 49 5.63 18.86 -1.94
N LEU A 50 6.07 19.75 -1.03
CA LEU A 50 7.15 20.68 -1.30
C LEU A 50 8.53 20.06 -1.16
N HIS A 51 8.72 19.12 -0.22
CA HIS A 51 10.05 18.59 0.10
C HIS A 51 10.27 17.13 -0.30
N VAL A 52 9.27 16.27 -0.12
CA VAL A 52 9.40 14.82 -0.31
C VAL A 52 9.00 14.41 -1.72
N TYR A 53 7.91 14.99 -2.23
CA TYR A 53 7.41 14.67 -3.56
C TYR A 53 8.40 14.99 -4.70
N PRO A 54 9.17 16.10 -4.71
CA PRO A 54 10.14 16.36 -5.77
C PRO A 54 11.25 15.30 -5.81
N LEU A 55 11.66 14.79 -4.64
CA LEU A 55 12.66 13.73 -4.55
C LEU A 55 12.11 12.42 -5.11
N LEU A 56 10.88 12.06 -4.71
CA LEU A 56 10.20 10.88 -5.25
C LEU A 56 9.97 11.02 -6.76
N ALA A 57 9.47 12.16 -7.22
CA ALA A 57 9.24 12.44 -8.63
C ALA A 57 10.54 12.38 -9.43
N SER A 58 11.65 12.92 -8.92
CA SER A 58 12.97 12.82 -9.57
C SER A 58 13.47 11.37 -9.65
N PHE A 59 13.27 10.59 -8.59
CA PHE A 59 13.63 9.17 -8.57
C PHE A 59 12.77 8.35 -9.54
N LEU A 60 11.45 8.54 -9.52
CA LEU A 60 10.52 7.90 -10.45
C LEU A 60 10.79 8.33 -11.90
N SER A 61 11.11 9.60 -12.12
CA SER A 61 11.45 10.15 -13.43
C SER A 61 12.77 9.58 -13.96
N SER A 62 13.76 9.39 -13.08
CA SER A 62 15.02 8.72 -13.44
C SER A 62 14.77 7.26 -13.81
N ILE A 63 13.90 6.56 -13.09
CA ILE A 63 13.50 5.18 -13.42
C ILE A 63 12.73 5.13 -14.74
N SER A 64 11.80 6.06 -14.98
CA SER A 64 11.09 6.15 -16.26
C SER A 64 12.00 6.62 -17.40
N GLY A 65 13.12 7.26 -17.12
CA GLY A 65 14.11 7.62 -18.13
C GLY A 65 14.91 6.42 -18.64
N ILE A 66 15.02 5.35 -17.85
CA ILE A 66 15.76 4.12 -18.20
C ILE A 66 14.93 3.22 -19.14
N PHE A 67 13.60 3.33 -19.09
CA PHE A 67 12.70 2.47 -19.86
C PHE A 67 11.67 3.35 -20.58
N PRO A 68 11.44 3.22 -21.91
CA PRO A 68 10.43 4.00 -22.65
C PRO A 68 8.99 3.58 -22.32
N PHE A 69 8.72 3.13 -21.08
CA PHE A 69 7.48 2.55 -20.62
C PHE A 69 6.88 3.40 -19.50
N SER A 70 5.55 3.49 -19.47
CA SER A 70 4.85 4.22 -18.41
C SER A 70 5.08 3.52 -17.08
N LEU A 71 5.25 4.28 -15.99
CA LEU A 71 5.32 3.71 -14.63
C LEU A 71 4.11 2.85 -14.29
N TYR A 72 2.96 3.18 -14.87
CA TYR A 72 1.74 2.39 -14.82
C TYR A 72 1.91 0.99 -15.45
N ASP A 73 2.58 0.89 -16.60
CA ASP A 73 2.79 -0.39 -17.28
C ASP A 73 3.70 -1.31 -16.48
N LEU A 74 4.72 -0.74 -15.81
CA LEU A 74 5.58 -1.49 -14.90
C LEU A 74 4.79 -2.04 -13.71
N PHE A 75 3.89 -1.23 -13.15
CA PHE A 75 3.01 -1.65 -12.06
C PHE A 75 2.03 -2.75 -12.50
N LEU A 76 1.42 -2.60 -13.67
CA LEU A 76 0.52 -3.60 -14.26
C LEU A 76 1.26 -4.92 -14.50
N THR A 77 2.45 -4.84 -15.11
CA THR A 77 3.31 -5.99 -15.39
C THR A 77 3.74 -6.70 -14.10
N ALA A 78 4.14 -5.95 -13.08
CA ALA A 78 4.47 -6.52 -11.77
C ALA A 78 3.28 -7.23 -11.13
N THR A 79 2.08 -6.65 -11.24
CA THR A 79 0.83 -7.26 -10.74
C THR A 79 0.52 -8.56 -11.47
N ILE A 80 0.66 -8.59 -12.79
CA ILE A 80 0.45 -9.79 -13.62
C ILE A 80 1.48 -10.87 -13.28
N LEU A 81 2.78 -10.54 -13.24
CA LEU A 81 3.85 -11.47 -12.88
C LEU A 81 3.63 -12.05 -11.47
N TRP A 82 3.21 -11.21 -10.54
CA TRP A 82 2.91 -11.62 -9.17
C TRP A 82 1.69 -12.55 -9.12
N LEU A 83 0.62 -12.26 -9.87
CA LEU A 83 -0.55 -13.12 -10.00
C LEU A 83 -0.19 -14.49 -10.60
N ILE A 84 0.61 -14.52 -11.67
CA ILE A 84 1.10 -15.77 -12.30
C ILE A 84 1.96 -16.57 -11.31
N GLY A 85 2.90 -15.90 -10.63
CA GLY A 85 3.73 -16.52 -9.59
C GLY A 85 2.91 -17.06 -8.42
N MET A 86 1.76 -16.45 -8.15
CA MET A 86 0.81 -16.90 -7.14
C MET A 86 0.03 -18.13 -7.58
N THR A 87 -0.55 -18.11 -8.78
CA THR A 87 -1.33 -19.22 -9.34
C THR A 87 -0.46 -20.47 -9.46
N THR A 88 0.76 -20.33 -9.97
CA THR A 88 1.73 -21.42 -10.06
C THR A 88 2.09 -21.98 -8.68
N ARG A 89 2.41 -21.13 -7.70
CA ARG A 89 2.69 -21.60 -6.32
C ARG A 89 1.50 -22.30 -5.66
N LEU A 90 0.27 -21.87 -5.93
CA LEU A 90 -0.94 -22.51 -5.41
C LEU A 90 -1.09 -23.94 -5.96
N ILE A 91 -0.86 -24.09 -7.27
CA ILE A 91 -0.94 -25.38 -7.99
C ILE A 91 0.20 -26.32 -7.53
N PHE A 92 1.44 -25.83 -7.46
CA PHE A 92 2.61 -26.68 -7.22
C PHE A 92 2.88 -27.03 -5.75
N GLN A 93 2.57 -26.16 -4.78
CA GLN A 93 3.04 -26.36 -3.40
C GLN A 93 2.02 -26.97 -2.43
N LYS A 94 0.75 -27.21 -2.82
CA LYS A 94 -0.37 -27.58 -1.91
C LYS A 94 -0.28 -26.83 -0.55
N ARG A 95 0.21 -25.59 -0.57
CA ARG A 95 0.55 -24.85 0.64
C ARG A 95 -0.74 -24.29 1.23
N GLY A 96 -0.88 -24.38 2.56
CA GLY A 96 -2.05 -23.89 3.25
C GLY A 96 -2.40 -22.45 2.84
N TRP A 97 -3.66 -22.25 2.46
CA TRP A 97 -4.25 -21.00 1.97
C TRP A 97 -3.88 -19.76 2.81
N LYS A 98 -3.64 -19.95 4.10
CA LYS A 98 -3.21 -18.89 5.04
C LYS A 98 -1.89 -18.22 4.63
N ARG A 99 -0.89 -18.97 4.14
CA ARG A 99 0.39 -18.39 3.69
C ARG A 99 0.26 -17.65 2.37
N TYR A 100 -0.64 -18.13 1.51
CA TYR A 100 -0.98 -17.46 0.27
C TYR A 100 -1.65 -16.11 0.56
N LEU A 101 -2.69 -16.09 1.40
CA LEU A 101 -3.40 -14.87 1.79
C LEU A 101 -2.49 -13.85 2.48
N TYR A 102 -1.54 -14.31 3.31
CA TYR A 102 -0.52 -13.44 3.89
C TYR A 102 0.37 -12.76 2.83
N SER A 103 0.79 -13.52 1.82
CA SER A 103 1.57 -12.97 0.70
C SER A 103 0.75 -11.98 -0.13
N VAL A 104 -0.56 -12.23 -0.32
CA VAL A 104 -1.49 -11.27 -0.94
C VAL A 104 -1.53 -9.98 -0.14
N GLY A 105 -1.90 -10.07 1.14
CA GLY A 105 -2.05 -8.90 1.99
C GLY A 105 -0.78 -8.06 2.03
N ARG A 106 0.39 -8.68 2.07
CA ARG A 106 1.67 -7.97 2.08
C ARG A 106 1.91 -7.21 0.78
N PHE A 107 1.68 -7.86 -0.36
CA PHE A 107 1.85 -7.22 -1.67
C PHE A 107 0.89 -6.06 -1.83
N VAL A 108 -0.40 -6.29 -1.54
CA VAL A 108 -1.44 -5.25 -1.56
C VAL A 108 -1.08 -4.07 -0.65
N LEU A 109 -0.57 -4.32 0.56
CA LEU A 109 -0.13 -3.24 1.44
C LEU A 109 1.02 -2.41 0.88
N ILE A 110 2.03 -3.05 0.29
CA ILE A 110 3.16 -2.35 -0.33
C ILE A 110 2.65 -1.50 -1.49
N VAL A 111 1.74 -2.05 -2.31
CA VAL A 111 1.09 -1.36 -3.42
C VAL A 111 0.31 -0.14 -2.94
N ILE A 112 -0.55 -0.31 -1.92
CA ILE A 112 -1.35 0.80 -1.36
C ILE A 112 -0.41 1.85 -0.74
N ALA A 113 0.63 1.42 -0.01
CA ALA A 113 1.61 2.34 0.57
C ALA A 113 2.33 3.15 -0.51
N TRP A 114 2.82 2.50 -1.56
CA TRP A 114 3.45 3.16 -2.69
C TRP A 114 2.50 4.14 -3.40
N PHE A 115 1.25 3.72 -3.63
CA PHE A 115 0.23 4.58 -4.25
C PHE A 115 -0.05 5.82 -3.40
N TYR A 116 -0.25 5.66 -2.09
CA TYR A 116 -0.54 6.78 -1.22
C TYR A 116 0.66 7.71 -1.03
N LEU A 117 1.87 7.16 -0.87
CA LEU A 117 3.09 7.96 -0.75
C LEU A 117 3.42 8.70 -2.05
N GLY A 118 3.25 8.05 -3.20
CA GLY A 118 3.48 8.70 -4.49
C GLY A 118 2.43 9.77 -4.75
N TRP A 119 1.17 9.35 -4.89
CA TRP A 119 0.11 10.20 -5.43
C TRP A 119 -1.00 10.49 -4.42
N GLY A 120 -1.33 9.54 -3.53
CA GLY A 120 -2.47 9.67 -2.60
C GLY A 120 -2.37 10.88 -1.66
N ILE A 121 -1.17 11.22 -1.16
CA ILE A 121 -1.00 12.38 -0.27
C ILE A 121 -1.32 13.70 -0.98
N ALA A 122 -1.15 13.76 -2.30
CA ALA A 122 -1.51 14.95 -3.08
C ALA A 122 -3.01 15.27 -3.01
N TYR A 123 -3.87 14.26 -2.82
CA TYR A 123 -5.32 14.43 -2.74
C TYR A 123 -5.81 15.02 -1.39
N PHE A 124 -4.99 14.95 -0.33
CA PHE A 124 -5.33 15.52 0.98
C PHE A 124 -4.94 17.01 1.13
N ARG A 125 -4.41 17.59 0.06
CA ARG A 125 -4.10 19.01 -0.03
C ARG A 125 -5.39 19.84 0.01
N GLY A 126 -5.29 21.04 0.59
CA GLY A 126 -6.35 22.04 0.50
C GLY A 126 -6.70 22.37 -0.96
N ASP A 127 -7.92 22.86 -1.18
CA ASP A 127 -8.52 23.07 -2.50
C ASP A 127 -7.58 23.85 -3.42
N PHE A 128 -7.52 23.46 -4.70
CA PHE A 128 -6.63 24.08 -5.68
C PHE A 128 -6.92 25.58 -5.83
N TYR A 129 -8.20 25.96 -5.73
CA TYR A 129 -8.65 27.35 -5.85
C TYR A 129 -8.13 28.24 -4.71
N ASP A 130 -8.10 27.74 -3.47
CA ASP A 130 -7.54 28.46 -2.32
C ASP A 130 -6.03 28.69 -2.44
N ARG A 131 -5.33 27.84 -3.21
CA ARG A 131 -3.86 27.84 -3.31
C ARG A 131 -3.32 28.55 -4.53
N SER A 132 -4.05 28.47 -5.63
CA SER A 132 -3.67 29.09 -6.90
C SER A 132 -4.08 30.56 -6.96
N GLY A 133 -4.99 31.01 -6.07
CA GLY A 133 -5.57 32.35 -6.13
C GLY A 133 -6.38 32.58 -7.41
N VAL A 134 -6.68 31.50 -8.15
CA VAL A 134 -7.46 31.53 -9.38
C VAL A 134 -8.92 31.43 -8.99
N GLU A 135 -9.70 32.43 -9.37
CA GLU A 135 -11.15 32.40 -9.19
C GLU A 135 -11.76 31.31 -10.09
N LYS A 136 -12.76 30.57 -9.59
CA LYS A 136 -13.46 29.56 -10.41
C LYS A 136 -14.04 30.27 -11.63
N ALA A 137 -13.47 30.00 -12.81
CA ALA A 137 -14.04 30.47 -14.05
C ALA A 137 -15.47 29.93 -14.18
N PRO A 138 -16.48 30.78 -14.42
CA PRO A 138 -17.82 30.31 -14.69
C PRO A 138 -17.78 29.40 -15.91
N PHE A 139 -18.53 28.31 -15.84
CA PHE A 139 -18.65 27.38 -16.95
C PHE A 139 -19.45 28.06 -18.07
N ASP A 140 -18.74 28.64 -19.04
CA ASP A 140 -19.35 29.02 -20.31
C ASP A 140 -19.63 27.74 -21.08
N ARG A 141 -20.91 27.39 -21.16
CA ARG A 141 -21.36 26.49 -22.23
C ARG A 141 -21.19 27.26 -23.52
N GLU A 142 -20.23 26.84 -24.33
CA GLU A 142 -20.24 27.19 -25.75
C GLU A 142 -21.59 26.72 -26.32
N GLU A 143 -22.47 27.68 -26.63
CA GLU A 143 -23.72 27.48 -27.37
C GLU A 143 -23.47 27.29 -28.87
#